data_AF-A0A645CNA6-F1
#
_entry.id   AF-A0A645CNA6-F1
#
_cell.length_a   1.000
_cell.length_b   1.000
_cell.length_c   1.000
_cell.angle_alpha   90.00
_cell.angle_beta   90.00
_cell.angle_gamma   90.00
#
_symmetry.space_group_name_H-M   'P 1'
#
loop_
_entity.id
_entity.type
_entity.pdbx_description
1 polymer ?
#
loop_
_entity_poly.entity_id
_entity_poly.type
_entity_poly.pdbx_seq_one_letter_code
_entity_poly.pdbx_strand_id
1 'polypeptide(L)'
;MEEIYENLDYETLGKAIQDMIPGFYGYYFMNHFMPYLQIKIETKEQKDAYRRIIEFWDNAEIKIPLLIKINSFIMYKLLPKQDMTKMVEQIDAKTKEYINISDEGYEKLKEQTARGVKVKNSFFFKYHPAFILQRKFMQRLQDSGYNDIFISNMILLSPKYKEYHEALTKINKRICNDLGLHYDSKYNLIMK
;
A
#
# COMPACT_ATOMS: atom_id res chain seq x y z
N MET A 1 -11.26 18.03 -20.51
CA MET A 1 -10.63 17.04 -19.62
C MET A 1 -9.17 17.39 -19.35
N GLU A 2 -8.35 17.75 -20.34
CA GLU A 2 -6.95 18.18 -20.12
C GLU A 2 -6.80 19.50 -19.34
N GLU A 3 -7.63 20.52 -19.60
CA GLU A 3 -7.53 21.84 -18.93
C GLU A 3 -7.82 21.84 -17.42
N ILE A 4 -8.56 20.85 -16.91
CA ILE A 4 -8.97 20.83 -15.49
C ILE A 4 -7.79 20.46 -14.58
N TYR A 5 -6.84 19.67 -15.08
CA TYR A 5 -5.66 19.25 -14.32
C TYR A 5 -4.51 20.28 -14.37
N GLU A 6 -4.60 21.31 -15.21
CA GLU A 6 -3.52 22.30 -15.38
C GLU A 6 -3.62 23.52 -14.45
N ASN A 7 -4.78 23.75 -13.83
CA ASN A 7 -5.06 24.97 -13.04
C ASN A 7 -5.29 24.73 -11.53
N LEU A 8 -4.84 23.61 -10.98
CA LEU A 8 -5.04 23.33 -9.56
C LEU A 8 -3.76 23.62 -8.75
N ASP A 9 -3.79 24.70 -7.97
CA ASP A 9 -2.73 25.10 -7.04
C ASP A 9 -2.80 24.28 -5.74
N TYR A 10 -2.28 23.06 -5.81
CA TYR A 10 -2.17 22.20 -4.63
C TYR A 10 -0.81 22.40 -3.95
N GLU A 11 -0.84 22.59 -2.62
CA GLU A 11 0.38 22.62 -1.79
C GLU A 11 1.21 21.35 -1.96
N THR A 12 0.55 20.19 -2.09
CA THR A 12 1.18 18.88 -2.32
C THR A 12 0.35 18.00 -3.24
N LEU A 13 1.03 17.11 -3.97
CA LEU A 13 0.41 16.09 -4.81
C LEU A 13 -0.52 15.15 -4.02
N GLY A 14 -0.21 14.88 -2.75
CA GLY A 14 -1.08 14.09 -1.87
C GLY A 14 -2.47 14.68 -1.74
N LYS A 15 -2.57 16.01 -1.59
CA LYS A 15 -3.84 16.73 -1.52
C LYS A 15 -4.61 16.66 -2.84
N ALA A 16 -3.90 16.82 -3.96
CA ALA A 16 -4.48 16.68 -5.30
C ALA A 16 -5.15 15.31 -5.51
N ILE A 17 -4.44 14.23 -5.19
CA ILE A 17 -4.97 12.87 -5.32
C ILE A 17 -6.12 12.62 -4.33
N GLN A 18 -5.99 13.08 -3.09
CA GLN A 18 -7.02 12.88 -2.08
C GLN A 18 -8.35 13.53 -2.47
N ASP A 19 -8.33 14.72 -3.05
CA ASP A 19 -9.53 15.43 -3.49
C ASP A 19 -10.18 14.77 -4.73
N MET A 20 -9.36 14.14 -5.58
CA MET A 20 -9.81 13.46 -6.79
C MET A 20 -10.36 12.05 -6.53
N ILE A 21 -9.89 11.34 -5.50
CA ILE A 21 -10.38 9.99 -5.18
C ILE A 21 -11.58 10.09 -4.22
N PRO A 22 -12.81 9.80 -4.69
CA PRO A 22 -14.00 10.02 -3.88
C PRO A 22 -14.15 9.03 -2.72
N GLY A 23 -14.76 9.51 -1.64
CA GLY A 23 -15.32 8.69 -0.58
C GLY A 23 -14.32 7.83 0.18
N PHE A 24 -14.74 6.61 0.55
CA PHE A 24 -13.98 5.74 1.45
C PHE A 24 -12.67 5.21 0.83
N TYR A 25 -12.53 5.13 -0.50
CA TYR A 25 -11.31 4.67 -1.16
C TYR A 25 -10.17 5.66 -0.96
N GLY A 26 -10.43 6.95 -1.18
CA GLY A 26 -9.49 8.03 -0.93
C GLY A 26 -8.99 7.96 0.51
N TYR A 27 -9.91 7.84 1.48
CA TYR A 27 -9.51 7.68 2.87
C TYR A 27 -8.66 6.42 3.15
N TYR A 28 -9.14 5.24 2.73
CA TYR A 28 -8.54 3.96 3.10
C TYR A 28 -7.17 3.74 2.44
N PHE A 29 -7.06 4.02 1.15
CA PHE A 29 -5.83 3.80 0.40
C PHE A 29 -4.85 4.95 0.58
N MET A 30 -5.29 6.21 0.49
CA MET A 30 -4.35 7.33 0.48
C MET A 30 -3.62 7.51 1.79
N ASN A 31 -4.20 7.16 2.94
CA ASN A 31 -3.52 7.35 4.22
C ASN A 31 -2.12 6.69 4.26
N HIS A 32 -1.95 5.54 3.59
CA HIS A 32 -0.64 4.90 3.48
C HIS A 32 0.32 5.67 2.55
N PHE A 33 -0.20 6.23 1.45
CA PHE A 33 0.61 6.87 0.41
C PHE A 33 0.89 8.37 0.68
N MET A 34 0.08 9.03 1.51
CA MET A 34 0.16 10.47 1.77
C MET A 34 1.58 10.95 2.14
N PRO A 35 2.35 10.28 3.03
CA PRO A 35 3.70 10.74 3.37
C PRO A 35 4.67 10.77 2.18
N TYR A 36 4.46 9.91 1.19
CA TYR A 36 5.30 9.85 -0.01
C TYR A 36 4.91 10.88 -1.08
N LEU A 37 3.76 11.53 -0.93
CA LEU A 37 3.18 12.43 -1.91
C LEU A 37 3.31 13.91 -1.49
N GLN A 38 4.18 14.20 -0.52
CA GLN A 38 4.55 15.56 -0.12
C GLN A 38 5.57 16.18 -1.10
N ILE A 39 5.28 16.05 -2.40
CA ILE A 39 6.12 16.49 -3.52
C ILE A 39 5.27 17.25 -4.55
N LYS A 40 5.93 17.88 -5.52
CA LYS A 40 5.30 18.46 -6.72
C LYS A 40 5.59 17.57 -7.94
N ILE A 41 4.73 17.66 -8.95
CA ILE A 41 4.97 17.03 -10.25
C ILE A 41 6.01 17.88 -10.99
N GLU A 42 7.13 17.28 -11.34
CA GLU A 42 8.27 17.95 -12.00
C GLU A 42 8.51 17.41 -13.42
N THR A 43 8.10 16.17 -13.70
CA THR A 43 8.36 15.51 -14.99
C THR A 43 7.08 15.11 -15.73
N LYS A 44 7.20 14.95 -17.05
CA LYS A 44 6.11 14.42 -17.89
C LYS A 44 5.71 13.00 -17.46
N GLU A 45 6.68 12.17 -17.07
CA GLU A 45 6.44 10.82 -16.57
C GLU A 45 5.59 10.83 -15.28
N GLN A 46 5.88 11.74 -14.35
CA GLN A 46 5.06 11.93 -13.14
C GLN A 46 3.65 12.42 -13.49
N LYS A 47 3.50 13.36 -14.44
CA LYS A 47 2.17 13.84 -14.90
C LYS A 47 1.35 12.69 -15.51
N ASP A 48 1.99 11.85 -16.32
CA ASP A 48 1.32 10.71 -16.97
C ASP A 48 0.98 9.61 -15.95
N ALA A 49 1.86 9.35 -14.98
CA ALA A 49 1.61 8.43 -13.87
C ALA A 49 0.44 8.89 -12.99
N TYR A 50 0.39 10.18 -12.65
CA TYR A 50 -0.72 10.79 -11.93
C TYR A 50 -2.04 10.57 -12.67
N ARG A 51 -2.09 10.88 -13.97
CA ARG A 51 -3.31 10.66 -14.78
C ARG A 51 -3.75 9.20 -14.75
N ARG A 52 -2.83 8.25 -14.92
CA ARG A 52 -3.14 6.81 -14.87
C ARG A 52 -3.65 6.36 -13.50
N ILE A 53 -3.18 6.98 -12.41
CA ILE A 53 -3.71 6.72 -11.06
C ILE A 53 -5.17 7.20 -10.96
N ILE A 54 -5.48 8.40 -11.46
CA ILE A 54 -6.87 8.90 -11.46
C ILE A 54 -7.76 8.00 -12.33
N GLU A 55 -7.34 7.71 -13.55
CA GLU A 55 -8.05 6.81 -14.47
C GLU A 55 -8.29 5.41 -13.86
N PHE A 56 -7.32 4.88 -13.10
CA PHE A 56 -7.49 3.63 -12.37
C PHE A 56 -8.63 3.74 -11.35
N TRP A 57 -8.63 4.76 -10.51
CA TRP A 57 -9.65 4.92 -9.47
C TRP A 57 -11.04 5.23 -10.03
N ASP A 58 -11.13 5.89 -11.17
CA ASP A 58 -12.39 6.15 -11.87
C ASP A 58 -13.04 4.86 -12.42
N ASN A 59 -12.23 3.84 -12.75
CA ASN A 59 -12.70 2.61 -13.40
C ASN A 59 -12.61 1.36 -12.50
N ALA A 60 -11.95 1.43 -11.35
CA ALA A 60 -11.72 0.28 -10.50
C ALA A 60 -13.00 -0.20 -9.80
N GLU A 61 -13.54 -1.35 -10.21
CA GLU A 61 -14.68 -2.01 -9.56
C GLU A 61 -14.29 -2.79 -8.27
N ILE A 62 -13.60 -2.15 -7.34
CA ILE A 62 -13.13 -2.80 -6.11
C ILE A 62 -14.24 -2.77 -5.05
N LYS A 63 -14.94 -3.87 -4.77
CA LYS A 63 -15.90 -3.90 -3.63
C LYS A 63 -15.18 -4.13 -2.29
N ILE A 64 -15.04 -3.06 -1.50
CA ILE A 64 -14.49 -3.13 -0.14
C ILE A 64 -15.52 -3.79 0.81
N PRO A 65 -15.14 -4.85 1.54
CA PRO A 65 -16.00 -5.49 2.54
C PRO A 65 -16.53 -4.51 3.60
N LEU A 66 -17.81 -4.63 3.96
CA LEU A 66 -18.46 -3.73 4.93
C LEU A 66 -17.76 -3.69 6.28
N LEU A 67 -17.27 -4.84 6.77
CA LEU A 67 -16.51 -4.92 8.02
C LEU A 67 -15.24 -4.06 7.99
N ILE A 68 -14.54 -4.01 6.85
CA ILE A 68 -13.37 -3.14 6.67
C ILE A 68 -13.81 -1.68 6.67
N LYS A 69 -14.91 -1.34 5.97
CA LYS A 69 -15.46 0.02 5.95
C LYS A 69 -15.78 0.54 7.35
N ILE A 70 -16.45 -0.28 8.17
CA ILE A 70 -16.83 0.08 9.55
C ILE A 70 -15.59 0.26 10.42
N ASN A 71 -14.68 -0.72 10.43
CA ASN A 71 -13.47 -0.64 11.24
C ASN A 71 -12.61 0.58 10.89
N SER A 72 -12.41 0.83 9.60
CA SER A 72 -11.64 1.98 9.13
C SER A 72 -12.33 3.30 9.43
N PHE A 73 -13.67 3.39 9.34
CA PHE A 73 -14.41 4.59 9.75
C PHE A 73 -14.28 4.88 11.25
N ILE A 74 -14.36 3.84 12.09
CA ILE A 74 -14.16 3.96 13.54
C ILE A 74 -12.73 4.44 13.82
N MET A 75 -11.72 3.80 13.21
CA MET A 75 -10.32 4.20 13.35
C MET A 75 -10.11 5.64 12.92
N TYR A 76 -10.70 6.07 11.80
CA TYR A 76 -10.61 7.46 11.33
C TYR A 76 -11.15 8.47 12.33
N LYS A 77 -12.33 8.18 12.88
CA LYS A 77 -13.06 9.12 13.72
C LYS A 77 -12.49 9.18 15.14
N LEU A 78 -11.93 8.07 15.63
CA LEU A 78 -11.50 7.94 17.02
C LEU A 78 -9.99 8.10 17.20
N LEU A 79 -9.17 7.80 16.20
CA LEU A 79 -7.72 7.97 16.33
C LEU A 79 -7.32 9.41 16.01
N PRO A 80 -6.42 10.01 16.81
CA PRO A 80 -5.86 11.31 16.47
C PRO A 80 -5.11 11.19 15.14
N LYS A 81 -5.40 12.12 14.22
CA LYS A 81 -4.64 12.25 12.98
C LYS A 81 -3.19 12.52 13.37
N GLN A 82 -2.27 11.64 12.95
CA GLN A 82 -0.86 11.92 13.19
C GLN A 82 -0.44 13.16 12.40
N ASP A 83 0.51 13.88 12.94
CA ASP A 83 1.12 15.01 12.25
C ASP A 83 1.84 14.52 10.99
N MET A 84 1.64 15.22 9.86
CA MET A 84 2.18 14.80 8.56
C MET A 84 3.72 14.80 8.57
N THR A 85 4.35 15.78 9.21
CA THR A 85 5.81 15.85 9.34
C THR A 85 6.33 14.62 10.09
N LYS A 86 5.69 14.26 11.20
CA LYS A 86 6.03 13.03 11.95
C LYS A 86 5.84 11.76 11.11
N MET A 87 4.77 11.67 10.30
CA MET A 87 4.58 10.52 9.41
C MET A 87 5.71 10.42 8.37
N VAL A 88 6.11 11.55 7.77
CA VAL A 88 7.23 11.60 6.81
C VAL A 88 8.53 11.17 7.47
N GLU A 89 8.85 11.71 8.65
CA GLU A 89 10.05 11.33 9.41
C GLU A 89 10.09 9.83 9.73
N GLN A 90 8.96 9.26 10.16
CA GLN A 90 8.84 7.83 10.47
C GLN A 90 9.05 6.95 9.24
N ILE A 91 8.47 7.35 8.10
CA ILE A 91 8.64 6.63 6.83
C ILE A 91 10.08 6.74 6.33
N ASP A 92 10.70 7.91 6.40
CA ASP A 92 12.09 8.10 5.99
C ASP A 92 13.04 7.27 6.87
N ALA A 93 12.82 7.24 8.19
CA ALA A 93 13.59 6.40 9.12
C ALA A 93 13.43 4.91 8.81
N LYS A 94 12.20 4.44 8.61
CA LYS A 94 11.90 3.05 8.29
C LYS A 94 12.47 2.63 6.93
N THR A 95 12.43 3.52 5.93
CA THR A 95 13.04 3.29 4.62
C THR A 95 14.55 3.09 4.76
N LYS A 96 15.23 3.95 5.53
CA LYS A 96 16.67 3.81 5.82
C LYS A 96 17.01 2.52 6.56
N GLU A 97 16.17 2.09 7.49
CA GLU A 97 16.29 0.81 8.20
C GLU A 97 16.23 -0.36 7.21
N TYR A 98 15.31 -0.33 6.25
CA TYR A 98 15.19 -1.38 5.22
C TYR A 98 16.35 -1.38 4.22
N ILE A 99 16.84 -0.21 3.83
CA ILE A 99 18.01 -0.11 2.94
C ILE A 99 19.24 -0.73 3.61
N ASN A 100 19.42 -0.47 4.91
CA ASN A 100 20.59 -0.87 5.69
C ASN A 100 20.25 -1.90 6.76
N ILE A 101 19.39 -2.87 6.45
CA ILE A 101 18.95 -3.86 7.43
C ILE A 101 20.15 -4.67 7.91
N SER A 102 20.34 -4.73 9.23
CA SER A 102 21.39 -5.56 9.83
C SER A 102 21.06 -7.04 9.71
N ASP A 103 22.06 -7.92 9.80
CA ASP A 103 21.83 -9.36 9.79
C ASP A 103 20.90 -9.81 10.93
N GLU A 104 21.09 -9.25 12.13
CA GLU A 104 20.19 -9.50 13.27
C GLU A 104 18.76 -9.01 12.99
N GLY A 105 18.61 -7.81 12.42
CA GLY A 105 17.30 -7.25 12.06
C GLY A 105 16.61 -8.10 10.99
N TYR A 106 17.38 -8.59 10.02
CA TYR A 106 16.89 -9.49 8.99
C TYR A 106 16.41 -10.83 9.57
N GLU A 107 17.20 -11.48 10.44
CA GLU A 107 16.83 -12.73 11.07
C GLU A 107 15.58 -12.59 11.94
N LYS A 108 15.47 -11.50 12.69
CA LYS A 108 14.27 -11.16 13.46
C LYS A 108 13.04 -11.00 12.56
N LEU A 109 13.17 -10.28 11.46
CA LEU A 109 12.06 -10.07 10.51
C LEU A 109 11.63 -11.38 9.82
N LYS A 110 12.61 -12.21 9.44
CA LYS A 110 12.37 -13.56 8.88
C LYS A 110 11.64 -14.44 9.89
N GLU A 111 12.07 -14.47 11.14
CA GLU A 111 11.43 -15.26 12.19
C GLU A 111 9.99 -14.78 12.46
N GLN A 112 9.79 -13.47 12.59
CA GLN A 112 8.45 -12.88 12.74
C GLN A 112 7.53 -13.24 11.58
N THR A 113 8.07 -13.21 10.35
CA THR A 113 7.32 -13.61 9.15
C THR A 113 6.93 -15.08 9.21
N ALA A 114 7.87 -15.98 9.52
CA ALA A 114 7.61 -17.41 9.64
C ALA A 114 6.55 -17.71 10.72
N ARG A 115 6.64 -17.08 11.90
CA ARG A 115 5.64 -17.19 12.96
C ARG A 115 4.27 -16.70 12.49
N GLY A 116 4.21 -15.54 11.83
CA GLY A 116 2.98 -14.98 11.28
C GLY A 116 2.31 -15.89 10.24
N VAL A 117 3.10 -16.53 9.37
CA VAL A 117 2.60 -17.49 8.38
C VAL A 117 2.02 -18.72 9.06
N LYS A 118 2.69 -19.27 10.08
CA LYS A 118 2.18 -20.41 10.87
C LYS A 118 0.85 -20.07 11.54
N VAL A 119 0.74 -18.89 12.16
CA VAL A 119 -0.51 -18.43 12.80
C VAL A 119 -1.62 -18.29 11.76
N LYS A 120 -1.37 -17.63 10.62
CA LYS A 120 -2.37 -17.46 9.56
C LYS A 120 -2.85 -18.79 8.95
N ASN A 121 -2.01 -19.81 8.94
CA ASN A 121 -2.36 -21.15 8.44
C ASN A 121 -2.94 -22.09 9.51
N SER A 122 -2.91 -21.70 10.79
CA SER A 122 -3.57 -22.48 11.84
C SER A 122 -5.08 -22.59 11.59
N PHE A 123 -5.69 -23.69 12.03
CA PHE A 123 -7.08 -24.04 11.70
C PHE A 123 -8.06 -22.88 11.94
N PHE A 124 -8.02 -22.27 13.12
CA PHE A 124 -8.91 -21.17 13.48
C PHE A 124 -8.76 -19.98 12.53
N PHE A 125 -7.54 -19.50 12.29
CA PHE A 125 -7.30 -18.32 11.47
C PHE A 125 -7.52 -18.57 9.97
N LYS A 126 -7.15 -19.75 9.47
CA LYS A 126 -7.28 -20.11 8.05
C LYS A 126 -8.74 -20.09 7.59
N TYR A 127 -9.65 -20.58 8.44
CA TYR A 127 -11.07 -20.72 8.13
C TYR A 127 -11.95 -19.63 8.76
N HIS A 128 -11.39 -18.72 9.55
CA HIS A 128 -12.15 -17.61 10.12
C HIS A 128 -12.71 -16.70 9.01
N PRO A 129 -14.02 -16.36 9.03
CA PRO A 129 -14.67 -15.59 7.95
C PRO A 129 -13.98 -14.27 7.60
N ALA A 130 -13.48 -13.54 8.60
CA ALA A 130 -12.76 -12.29 8.35
C ALA A 130 -11.48 -12.48 7.51
N PHE A 131 -10.72 -13.55 7.73
CA PHE A 131 -9.50 -13.84 6.97
C PHE A 131 -9.82 -14.35 5.57
N ILE A 132 -10.90 -15.12 5.39
CA ILE A 132 -11.39 -15.49 4.05
C ILE A 132 -11.81 -14.25 3.26
N LEU A 133 -12.55 -13.33 3.89
CA LEU A 133 -12.96 -12.07 3.27
C LEU A 133 -11.75 -11.19 2.92
N GLN A 134 -10.74 -11.15 3.79
CA GLN A 134 -9.48 -10.45 3.53
C GLN A 134 -8.76 -11.03 2.31
N ARG A 135 -8.61 -12.35 2.20
CA ARG A 135 -7.95 -13.00 1.05
C ARG A 135 -8.70 -12.73 -0.26
N LYS A 136 -10.02 -12.91 -0.26
CA LYS A 136 -10.86 -12.57 -1.42
C LYS A 136 -10.76 -11.10 -1.80
N PHE A 137 -10.61 -10.21 -0.83
CA PHE A 137 -10.41 -8.79 -1.10
C PHE A 137 -9.03 -8.52 -1.72
N MET A 138 -7.96 -9.13 -1.21
CA MET A 138 -6.63 -9.04 -1.83
C MET A 138 -6.60 -9.57 -3.25
N GLN A 139 -7.30 -10.69 -3.51
CA GLN A 139 -7.46 -11.22 -4.86
C GLN A 139 -8.15 -10.22 -5.78
N ARG A 140 -9.28 -9.64 -5.36
CA ARG A 140 -9.98 -8.61 -6.16
C ARG A 140 -9.11 -7.37 -6.42
N LEU A 141 -8.25 -6.99 -5.48
CA LEU A 141 -7.30 -5.89 -5.70
C LEU A 141 -6.28 -6.26 -6.77
N GLN A 142 -5.71 -7.46 -6.71
CA GLN A 142 -4.81 -7.93 -7.77
C GLN A 142 -5.54 -7.96 -9.12
N ASP A 143 -6.72 -8.56 -9.18
CA ASP A 143 -7.50 -8.73 -10.40
C ASP A 143 -7.96 -7.39 -10.99
N SER A 144 -8.12 -6.35 -10.16
CA SER A 144 -8.45 -5.00 -10.63
C SER A 144 -7.25 -4.25 -11.22
N GLY A 145 -6.05 -4.80 -11.17
CA GLY A 145 -4.81 -4.13 -11.57
C GLY A 145 -4.22 -3.22 -10.50
N TYR A 146 -4.56 -3.40 -9.22
CA TYR A 146 -3.99 -2.58 -8.14
C TYR A 146 -2.46 -2.60 -8.14
N ASN A 147 -1.86 -3.79 -8.29
CA ASN A 147 -0.41 -3.91 -8.29
C ASN A 147 0.21 -3.49 -9.63
N ASP A 148 -0.42 -3.86 -10.75
CA ASP A 148 0.16 -3.67 -12.09
C ASP A 148 -0.07 -2.26 -12.67
N ILE A 149 -1.11 -1.56 -12.20
CA ILE A 149 -1.45 -0.21 -12.63
C ILE A 149 -1.18 0.76 -11.49
N PHE A 150 -1.89 0.66 -10.37
CA PHE A 150 -1.81 1.68 -9.33
C PHE A 150 -0.44 1.72 -8.65
N ILE A 151 0.08 0.60 -8.13
CA ILE A 151 1.41 0.57 -7.47
C ILE A 151 2.53 0.92 -8.46
N SER A 152 2.49 0.39 -9.69
CA SER A 152 3.47 0.75 -10.73
C SER A 152 3.49 2.25 -11.03
N ASN A 153 2.33 2.89 -11.16
CA ASN A 153 2.29 4.34 -11.38
C ASN A 153 2.66 5.13 -10.11
N MET A 154 2.36 4.63 -8.92
CA MET A 154 2.82 5.26 -7.67
C MET A 154 4.35 5.30 -7.56
N ILE A 155 5.05 4.26 -8.05
CA ILE A 155 6.52 4.20 -8.12
C ILE A 155 7.06 5.27 -9.09
N LEU A 156 6.44 5.42 -10.26
CA LEU A 156 6.82 6.44 -11.23
C LEU A 156 6.52 7.87 -10.72
N LEU A 157 5.42 8.00 -9.98
CA LEU A 157 4.94 9.27 -9.49
C LEU A 157 5.83 9.85 -8.37
N SER A 158 6.21 9.02 -7.39
CA SER A 158 6.92 9.47 -6.19
C SER A 158 8.29 8.78 -6.05
N PRO A 159 9.40 9.54 -6.17
CA PRO A 159 10.75 9.02 -5.88
C PRO A 159 10.89 8.47 -4.46
N LYS A 160 10.26 9.12 -3.47
CA LYS A 160 10.23 8.63 -2.08
C LYS A 160 9.51 7.29 -1.96
N TYR A 161 8.38 7.13 -2.66
CA TYR A 161 7.67 5.86 -2.67
C TYR A 161 8.48 4.76 -3.37
N LYS A 162 9.13 5.10 -4.48
CA LYS A 162 10.03 4.19 -5.21
C LYS A 162 11.14 3.66 -4.31
N GLU A 163 11.86 4.53 -3.62
CA GLU A 163 12.95 4.14 -2.71
C GLU A 163 12.46 3.17 -1.63
N TYR A 164 11.35 3.51 -0.96
CA TYR A 164 10.72 2.64 0.03
C TYR A 164 10.30 1.29 -0.55
N HIS A 165 9.62 1.31 -1.69
CA HIS A 165 9.10 0.12 -2.34
C HIS A 165 10.23 -0.83 -2.78
N GLU A 166 11.31 -0.29 -3.34
CA GLU A 166 12.48 -1.06 -3.75
C GLU A 166 13.19 -1.70 -2.54
N ALA A 167 13.40 -0.93 -1.46
CA ALA A 167 14.00 -1.44 -0.23
C ALA A 167 13.17 -2.57 0.40
N LEU A 168 11.86 -2.37 0.53
CA LEU A 168 10.95 -3.38 1.05
C LEU A 168 10.89 -4.62 0.14
N THR A 169 10.83 -4.43 -1.17
CA THR A 169 10.76 -5.52 -2.15
C THR A 169 12.02 -6.38 -2.12
N LYS A 170 13.20 -5.77 -1.97
CA LYS A 170 14.48 -6.50 -1.84
C LYS A 170 14.47 -7.44 -0.63
N ILE A 171 14.06 -6.92 0.53
CA ILE A 171 13.94 -7.73 1.76
C ILE A 171 12.89 -8.82 1.58
N ASN A 172 11.71 -8.46 1.08
CA ASN A 172 10.60 -9.40 0.92
C ASN A 172 10.97 -10.55 -0.02
N LYS A 173 11.64 -10.27 -1.15
CA LYS A 173 12.15 -11.31 -2.06
C LYS A 173 13.09 -12.28 -1.35
N ARG A 174 14.02 -11.77 -0.54
CA ARG A 174 14.96 -12.60 0.24
C ARG A 174 14.21 -13.48 1.24
N ILE A 175 13.28 -12.91 2.02
CA ILE A 175 12.47 -13.67 2.99
C ILE A 175 11.61 -14.73 2.28
N CYS A 176 10.96 -14.37 1.16
CA CYS A 176 10.17 -15.32 0.37
C CYS A 176 11.02 -16.48 -0.13
N ASN A 177 12.25 -16.23 -0.58
CA ASN A 177 13.16 -17.28 -1.02
C ASN A 177 13.61 -18.16 0.15
N ASP A 178 14.09 -17.55 1.24
CA ASP A 178 14.63 -18.25 2.41
C ASP A 178 13.58 -19.13 3.11
N LEU A 179 12.31 -18.71 3.10
CA LEU A 179 11.19 -19.43 3.72
C LEU A 179 10.32 -20.20 2.68
N GLY A 180 10.66 -20.14 1.39
CA GLY A 180 9.84 -20.73 0.32
C GLY A 180 8.40 -20.20 0.27
N LEU A 181 8.18 -18.93 0.61
CA LEU A 181 6.85 -18.33 0.68
C LEU A 181 6.23 -18.11 -0.69
N HIS A 182 4.98 -18.52 -0.85
CA HIS A 182 4.19 -18.26 -2.05
C HIS A 182 2.69 -18.27 -1.72
N TYR A 183 1.88 -17.59 -2.51
CA TYR A 183 0.43 -17.67 -2.40
C TYR A 183 -0.11 -18.86 -3.19
N ASP A 184 -1.05 -19.61 -2.61
CA ASP A 184 -1.85 -20.58 -3.35
C ASP A 184 -2.98 -19.91 -4.14
N SER A 185 -3.74 -20.69 -4.92
CA SER A 185 -4.88 -20.19 -5.72
C SER A 185 -6.02 -19.57 -4.90
N LYS A 186 -6.03 -19.76 -3.57
CA LYS A 186 -6.99 -19.17 -2.63
C LYS A 186 -6.36 -18.03 -1.81
N TYR A 187 -5.20 -17.53 -2.25
CA TYR A 187 -4.44 -16.48 -1.60
C TYR A 187 -4.02 -16.82 -0.15
N ASN A 188 -3.88 -18.10 0.19
CA ASN A 188 -3.22 -18.49 1.43
C ASN A 188 -1.71 -18.34 1.22
N LEU A 189 -1.04 -17.64 2.15
CA LEU A 189 0.42 -17.57 2.15
C LEU A 189 0.98 -18.87 2.70
N ILE A 190 1.60 -19.68 1.87
CA ILE A 190 2.18 -20.98 2.20
C ILE A 190 3.68 -20.82 2.40
N MET A 191 4.23 -21.57 3.35
CA MET A 191 5.66 -21.71 3.63
C MET A 191 6.04 -23.15 3.30
N LYS A 192 7.12 -23.35 2.53
CA LYS A 192 7.60 -24.69 2.18
C LYS A 192 8.39 -25.33 3.32
#